data_AF-A0A4R1B651-F1
#
_entry.id   AF-A0A4R1B651-F1
#
_cell.length_a   1.000
_cell.length_b   1.000
_cell.length_c   1.000
_cell.angle_alpha   90.00
_cell.angle_beta   90.00
_cell.angle_gamma   90.00
#
_symmetry.space_group_name_H-M   'P 1'
#
loop_
_entity.id
_entity.type
_entity.pdbx_description
1 polymer ?
#
loop_
_entity_poly.entity_id
_entity_poly.type
_entity_poly.pdbx_seq_one_letter_code
_entity_poly.pdbx_strand_id
1 'polypeptide(L)' 'MGMQIVVDYNQQAVTYDVTAQEKDVYRLCLNGYTQQGPEYIPSKIHIRRKGKVWISDLENYRELVGALLVELVRFST' A
#
# COMPACT_ATOMS: atom_id res chain seq x y z
N MET A 1 -0.93 -3.07 18.19
CA MET A 1 0.25 -2.50 17.52
C MET A 1 0.02 -2.68 16.03
N GLY A 2 -0.22 -1.59 15.28
CA GLY A 2 -0.51 -1.64 13.85
C GLY A 2 0.79 -1.68 13.05
N MET A 3 0.78 -2.39 11.92
CA MET A 3 1.91 -2.47 10.99
C MET A 3 1.94 -1.23 10.11
N GLN A 4 3.12 -0.68 9.85
CA GLN A 4 3.32 0.46 8.94
C GLN A 4 4.28 0.05 7.83
N ILE A 5 3.99 0.48 6.62
CA ILE A 5 4.82 0.25 5.43
C ILE A 5 5.27 1.60 4.91
N VAL A 6 6.57 1.76 4.70
CA VAL A 6 7.14 2.94 4.05
C VAL A 6 7.65 2.53 2.68
N VAL A 7 7.23 3.25 1.64
CA VAL A 7 7.69 3.04 0.26
C VAL A 7 8.17 4.35 -0.33
N ASP A 8 9.16 4.27 -1.21
CA ASP A 8 9.49 5.39 -2.09
C ASP A 8 8.51 5.38 -3.27
N TYR A 9 7.77 6.47 -3.44
CA TYR A 9 6.87 6.66 -4.57
C TYR A 9 6.98 8.11 -5.03
N ASN A 10 7.22 8.31 -6.33
CA ASN A 10 7.44 9.62 -6.94
C ASN A 10 8.54 10.45 -6.25
N GLN A 11 9.68 9.81 -5.93
CA GLN A 11 10.84 10.42 -5.27
C GLN A 11 10.54 10.94 -3.84
N GLN A 12 9.49 10.42 -3.22
CA GLN A 12 9.06 10.80 -1.88
C GLN A 12 8.76 9.57 -1.04
N ALA A 13 9.10 9.63 0.24
CA ALA A 13 8.74 8.59 1.19
C ALA A 13 7.25 8.70 1.54
N VAL A 14 6.51 7.63 1.29
CA VAL A 14 5.08 7.53 1.56
C VAL A 14 4.84 6.42 2.57
N THR A 15 4.17 6.75 3.67
CA THR A 15 3.88 5.80 4.75
C THR A 15 2.42 5.37 4.71
N TYR A 16 2.17 4.07 4.80
CA TYR A 16 0.83 3.49 4.91
C TYR A 16 0.71 2.66 6.18
N ASP A 17 -0.35 2.88 6.94
CA ASP A 17 -0.77 2.01 8.02
C ASP A 17 -1.59 0.84 7.47
N VAL A 18 -1.22 -0.38 7.86
CA VAL A 18 -2.03 -1.58 7.65
C VAL A 18 -3.13 -1.58 8.71
N THR A 19 -4.31 -1.12 8.32
CA THR A 19 -5.46 -0.94 9.22
C THR A 19 -6.29 -2.20 9.39
N ALA A 20 -6.23 -3.11 8.42
CA ALA A 20 -6.84 -4.43 8.54
C ALA A 20 -6.06 -5.47 7.73
N GLN A 21 -5.97 -6.67 8.29
CA GLN A 21 -5.41 -7.87 7.67
C GLN A 21 -6.40 -9.01 7.90
N GLU A 22 -7.25 -9.30 6.91
CA GLU A 22 -8.25 -10.36 6.99
C GLU A 22 -7.91 -11.45 5.98
N LYS A 23 -7.35 -12.59 6.42
CA LYS A 23 -6.93 -13.82 5.69
C LYS A 23 -6.16 -13.64 4.37
N ASP A 24 -6.63 -12.80 3.47
CA ASP A 24 -6.13 -12.50 2.14
C ASP A 24 -6.30 -11.02 1.72
N VAL A 25 -6.82 -10.14 2.60
CA VAL A 25 -7.08 -8.72 2.29
C VAL A 25 -6.27 -7.83 3.24
N TYR A 26 -5.48 -6.94 2.65
CA TYR A 26 -4.82 -5.84 3.33
C TYR A 26 -5.53 -4.53 3.02
N ARG A 27 -5.85 -3.77 4.06
CA ARG A 27 -6.35 -2.40 3.95
C ARG A 27 -5.28 -1.44 4.42
N LEU A 28 -4.83 -0.60 3.52
CA LEU A 28 -3.77 0.37 3.74
C LEU A 28 -4.37 1.77 3.78
N CYS A 29 -3.99 2.55 4.79
CA CYS A 29 -4.36 3.95 4.91
C CYS A 29 -3.09 4.80 4.92
N LEU A 30 -3.04 5.82 4.08
CA LEU A 30 -1.95 6.77 4.00
C LEU A 30 -1.81 7.48 5.35
N ASN A 31 -0.62 7.38 5.95
CA ASN A 31 -0.28 8.00 7.21
C ASN A 31 0.65 9.18 6.97
N GLY A 32 0.26 10.36 7.45
CA GLY A 32 1.15 11.52 7.53
C GLY A 32 1.67 12.03 6.19
N TYR A 33 0.86 11.99 5.12
CA TYR A 33 1.23 12.62 3.86
C TYR A 33 0.87 14.10 3.84
N THR A 34 1.88 14.95 3.65
CA THR A 34 1.69 16.34 3.28
C THR A 34 1.92 16.43 1.78
N GLN A 35 0.89 16.78 1.01
CA GLN A 35 0.99 16.87 -0.44
C GLN A 35 1.97 17.98 -0.84
N GLN A 36 3.15 17.58 -1.33
CA GLN A 36 4.21 18.51 -1.76
C GLN A 36 4.18 18.82 -3.26
N GLY A 37 3.27 18.20 -4.03
CA GLY A 37 3.17 18.38 -5.48
C GLY A 37 1.77 18.16 -6.04
N PRO A 38 1.56 18.36 -7.35
CA PRO A 38 0.25 18.22 -7.99
C PRO A 38 -0.23 16.77 -8.10
N GLU A 39 0.67 15.79 -7.89
CA GLU A 39 0.31 14.38 -7.96
C GLU A 39 -0.53 13.94 -6.77
N TYR A 40 -1.63 13.29 -7.10
CA TYR A 40 -2.51 12.66 -6.13
C TYR A 40 -1.90 11.35 -5.65
N ILE A 41 -1.72 11.23 -4.33
CA ILE A 41 -1.36 9.97 -3.68
C ILE A 41 -2.63 9.35 -3.09
N PRO A 42 -2.97 8.10 -3.46
CA PRO A 42 -4.16 7.43 -2.96
C PRO A 42 -4.14 7.26 -1.43
N SER A 43 -5.14 7.82 -0.75
CA SER A 43 -5.19 7.77 0.72
C SER A 43 -5.59 6.42 1.29
N LYS A 44 -6.29 5.58 0.51
CA LYS A 44 -6.77 4.25 0.91
C LYS A 44 -6.54 3.27 -0.21
N ILE A 45 -6.03 2.09 0.12
CA ILE A 45 -5.72 1.04 -0.84
C ILE A 45 -6.19 -0.29 -0.28
N HIS A 46 -6.90 -1.07 -1.10
CA HIS A 46 -7.29 -2.43 -0.79
C HIS A 46 -6.51 -3.39 -1.67
N ILE A 47 -5.68 -4.23 -1.06
CA ILE A 47 -4.93 -5.27 -1.75
C ILE A 47 -5.50 -6.61 -1.32
N ARG A 48 -6.02 -7.40 -2.25
CA ARG A 48 -6.57 -8.74 -2.00
C ARG A 48 -5.76 -9.82 -2.71
N ARG A 49 -5.64 -10.99 -2.10
CA ARG A 49 -5.11 -12.20 -2.71
C ARG A 49 -6.25 -12.99 -3.35
N LYS A 50 -6.09 -13.37 -4.61
CA LYS A 50 -6.96 -14.31 -5.32
C LYS A 50 -6.10 -15.49 -5.78
N GLY A 51 -6.05 -16.54 -4.96
CA GLY A 51 -5.16 -17.69 -5.18
C GLY A 51 -3.69 -17.29 -5.07
N LYS A 52 -2.93 -17.35 -6.18
CA LYS A 52 -1.52 -16.94 -6.22
C LYS A 52 -1.31 -15.47 -6.62
N VAL A 53 -2.37 -14.76 -7.01
CA VAL A 53 -2.28 -13.40 -7.56
C VAL A 53 -2.74 -12.38 -6.53
N TRP A 54 -2.02 -11.27 -6.42
CA TRP A 54 -2.44 -10.10 -5.65
C TRP A 54 -3.09 -9.08 -6.57
N ILE A 55 -4.20 -8.50 -6.11
CA ILE A 55 -5.05 -7.59 -6.88
C ILE A 55 -5.31 -6.36 -6.02
N SER A 56 -5.09 -5.17 -6.57
CA SER A 56 -5.47 -3.90 -5.94
C SER A 56 -6.68 -3.28 -6.63
N ASP A 57 -7.43 -2.48 -5.88
CA ASP A 57 -8.46 -1.56 -6.40
C ASP A 57 -7.88 -0.36 -7.19
N LEU A 58 -6.55 -0.16 -7.18
CA LEU A 58 -5.89 0.96 -7.85
C LEU A 58 -5.09 0.53 -9.08
N GLU A 59 -5.77 0.34 -10.20
CA GLU A 59 -5.14 -0.10 -11.46
C GLU A 59 -4.18 0.94 -12.08
N ASN A 60 -4.39 2.23 -11.79
CA ASN A 60 -3.57 3.34 -12.28
C ASN A 60 -2.30 3.59 -11.46
N TYR A 61 -2.17 2.96 -10.28
CA TYR A 61 -1.07 3.18 -9.34
C TYR A 61 -0.22 1.92 -9.18
N ARG A 62 0.09 1.25 -10.31
CA ARG A 62 0.75 -0.07 -10.31
C ARG A 62 2.11 -0.07 -9.61
N GLU A 63 2.88 1.00 -9.76
CA GLU A 63 4.20 1.13 -9.13
C GLU A 63 4.08 1.21 -7.61
N LEU A 64 3.21 2.08 -7.11
CA LEU A 64 2.90 2.20 -5.68
C LEU A 64 2.38 0.89 -5.10
N VAL A 65 1.39 0.28 -5.75
CA VAL A 65 0.81 -1.01 -5.34
C VAL A 65 1.88 -2.10 -5.32
N GLY A 66 2.75 -2.13 -6.33
CA GLY A 66 3.86 -3.08 -6.42
C GLY A 66 4.83 -2.93 -5.26
N ALA A 67 5.26 -1.71 -4.95
CA ALA A 67 6.15 -1.43 -3.84
C ALA A 67 5.54 -1.86 -2.49
N LEU A 68 4.26 -1.50 -2.26
CA LEU A 68 3.53 -1.89 -1.05
C LEU A 68 3.38 -3.41 -0.95
N LEU A 69 3.14 -4.08 -2.07
CA LEU A 69 2.99 -5.52 -2.10
C LEU A 69 4.30 -6.25 -1.78
N VAL A 70 5.43 -5.77 -2.27
CA VAL A 70 6.74 -6.34 -1.95
C VAL A 70 6.98 -6.32 -0.45
N GLU A 71 6.70 -5.19 0.20
CA GLU A 71 6.83 -5.07 1.65
C GLU A 71 5.83 -5.99 2.36
N LEU A 72 4.55 -5.99 1.98
CA LEU A 72 3.55 -6.90 2.55
C LEU A 72 3.95 -8.38 2.49
N VAL A 73 4.53 -8.82 1.36
CA VAL A 73 4.99 -10.20 1.20
C VAL A 73 6.18 -10.49 2.12
N ARG A 74 7.14 -9.56 2.24
CA ARG A 74 8.29 -9.70 3.16
C ARG A 74 7.85 -9.89 4.61
N PHE A 75 6.85 -9.15 5.06
CA PHE A 75 6.33 -9.29 6.42
C PHE A 75 5.51 -10.57 6.65
N SER A 76 4.92 -11.13 5.59
CA SER A 76 4.10 -12.35 5.67
C SER A 76 4.92 -13.66 5.66
N THR A 77 6.23 -13.59 5.48
CA THR A 77 7.15 -14.74 5.40
C THR A 77 7.89 -14.91 6.73
#